data_AF-A0A258FU36-F1
#
_entry.id   AF-A0A258FU36-F1
#
_cell.length_a   1.000
_cell.length_b   1.000
_cell.length_c   1.000
_cell.angle_alpha   90.00
_cell.angle_beta   90.00
_cell.angle_gamma   90.00
#
_symmetry.space_group_name_H-M   'P 1'
#
loop_
_entity.id
_entity.type
_entity.pdbx_description
1 polymer ?
#
loop_
_entity_poly.entity_id
_entity_poly.type
_entity_poly.pdbx_seq_one_letter_code
_entity_poly.pdbx_strand_id
1 'polypeptide(L)' 'MAETQWGAMLRTAVALGVAPEAFWRLSLKEWRMLTAGSARVAPLGRGELDQMMRAWPD' A
#
# COMPACT_ATOMS: atom_id res chain seq x y z
N MET A 1 -19.94 5.31 12.95
CA MET A 1 -20.31 4.60 11.69
C MET A 1 -19.02 4.46 10.91
N ALA A 2 -18.57 3.24 10.59
CA ALA A 2 -17.33 3.06 9.85
C ALA A 2 -17.51 3.71 8.48
N GLU A 3 -16.91 4.89 8.29
CA GLU A 3 -16.80 5.51 6.98
C GLU A 3 -16.18 4.47 6.06
N THR A 4 -16.91 4.16 5.00
CA THR A 4 -16.62 3.00 4.18
C THR A 4 -15.24 3.22 3.55
N GLN A 5 -14.27 2.36 3.86
CA GLN A 5 -12.85 2.52 3.50
C GLN A 5 -12.57 2.50 1.98
N TRP A 6 -13.61 2.46 1.14
CA TRP A 6 -13.55 2.45 -0.32
C TRP A 6 -12.71 3.60 -0.89
N GLY A 7 -12.83 4.81 -0.33
CA GLY A 7 -12.03 5.95 -0.79
C GLY A 7 -10.53 5.75 -0.55
N ALA A 8 -10.15 5.14 0.58
CA ALA A 8 -8.75 4.80 0.87
C ALA A 8 -8.25 3.67 -0.05
N MET A 9 -9.07 2.64 -0.27
CA MET A 9 -8.74 1.53 -1.17
C MET A 9 -8.53 2.01 -2.61
N LEU A 10 -9.39 2.90 -3.12
CA LEU A 10 -9.26 3.47 -4.46
C LEU A 10 -7.96 4.28 -4.60
N ARG A 11 -7.59 5.08 -3.60
CA ARG A 11 -6.31 5.82 -3.61
C ARG A 11 -5.11 4.87 -3.62
N THR A 12 -5.16 3.79 -2.84
CA THR A 12 -4.12 2.74 -2.88
C THR A 12 -4.06 2.07 -4.25
N ALA A 13 -5.21 1.81 -4.88
CA ALA A 13 -5.26 1.20 -6.21
C ALA A 13 -4.55 2.09 -7.24
N VAL A 14 -4.84 3.39 -7.24
CA VAL A 14 -4.18 4.37 -8.10
C VAL A 14 -2.68 4.43 -7.83
N ALA A 15 -2.25 4.41 -6.57
CA ALA A 15 -0.82 4.38 -6.20
C ALA A 15 -0.10 3.11 -6.69
N LEU A 16 -0.81 2.00 -6.83
CA LEU A 16 -0.31 0.75 -7.40
C LEU A 16 -0.44 0.67 -8.94
N GLY A 17 -0.91 1.74 -9.60
CA GLY A 17 -1.10 1.79 -11.06
C GLY A 17 -2.36 1.10 -11.57
N VAL A 18 -3.31 0.77 -10.69
CA VAL A 18 -4.61 0.21 -11.06
C VAL A 18 -5.55 1.36 -11.42
N ALA A 19 -6.05 1.38 -12.66
CA ALA A 19 -7.04 2.34 -13.11
C ALA A 19 -8.34 2.24 -12.27
N PRO A 20 -9.06 3.36 -12.01
CA PRO A 20 -10.29 3.35 -11.23
C PRO A 20 -11.34 2.35 -11.73
N GLU A 21 -11.51 2.24 -13.05
CA GLU A 21 -12.47 1.32 -13.66
C GLU A 21 -12.07 -0.15 -13.46
N ALA A 22 -10.76 -0.43 -13.45
CA ALA A 22 -10.25 -1.77 -13.17
C ALA A 22 -10.45 -2.13 -11.69
N PHE A 23 -10.27 -1.18 -10.76
CA PHE A 23 -10.54 -1.40 -9.34
C PHE A 23 -11.99 -1.85 -9.08
N TRP A 24 -12.97 -1.19 -9.71
CA TRP A 24 -14.39 -1.55 -9.54
C TRP A 24 -14.76 -2.91 -10.13
N ARG A 25 -13.94 -3.44 -11.05
CA ARG A 25 -14.13 -4.77 -11.64
C ARG A 25 -13.45 -5.88 -10.83
N LEU A 26 -12.51 -5.54 -9.95
CA LEU A 26 -11.83 -6.52 -9.12
C LEU A 26 -12.76 -7.07 -8.05
N SER A 27 -12.67 -8.37 -7.81
CA SER A 27 -13.25 -8.98 -6.63
C SER A 27 -12.45 -8.60 -5.38
N LEU A 28 -13.11 -8.63 -4.22
CA LEU A 28 -12.44 -8.39 -2.93
C LEU A 28 -11.30 -9.38 -2.66
N LYS A 29 -11.39 -10.60 -3.19
CA LYS A 29 -10.35 -11.63 -3.07
C LYS A 29 -9.09 -11.22 -3.85
N GLU A 30 -9.25 -10.78 -5.09
CA GLU A 30 -8.13 -10.30 -5.92
C GLU A 30 -7.50 -9.05 -5.31
N TRP A 31 -8.32 -8.10 -4.85
CA TRP A 31 -7.82 -6.92 -4.15
C TRP A 31 -6.97 -7.29 -2.91
N ARG A 32 -7.44 -8.26 -2.11
CA ARG A 32 -6.67 -8.75 -0.96
C ARG A 32 -5.38 -9.45 -1.39
N MET A 33 -5.38 -10.19 -2.50
CA MET A 33 -4.14 -10.80 -3.01
C MET A 33 -3.11 -9.74 -3.42
N LEU A 34 -3.55 -8.66 -4.08
CA LEU A 34 -2.68 -7.54 -4.49
C LEU A 34 -2.11 -6.76 -3.30
N THR A 35 -2.89 -6.62 -2.22
CA THR A 35 -2.53 -5.78 -1.07
C THR A 35 -1.98 -6.54 0.14
N ALA A 36 -2.11 -7.87 0.18
CA ALA A 36 -1.63 -8.71 1.28
C ALA A 36 -0.12 -8.58 1.56
N GLY A 37 0.68 -8.24 0.55
CA GLY A 37 2.13 -8.00 0.72
C GLY A 37 2.49 -6.63 1.29
N SER A 38 1.64 -5.61 1.07
CA SER A 38 1.94 -4.23 1.47
C SER A 38 1.59 -3.93 2.93
N ALA A 39 0.64 -4.66 3.53
CA ALA A 39 0.21 -4.42 4.91
C ALA A 39 1.24 -4.82 5.98
N ARG A 40 2.31 -5.54 5.59
CA ARG A 40 3.26 -6.14 6.54
C ARG A 40 4.59 -5.39 6.67
N VAL A 41 4.89 -4.47 5.75
CA VAL A 41 6.09 -3.64 5.85
C VAL A 41 5.66 -2.30 6.40
N ALA A 42 5.82 -2.10 7.70
CA ALA A 42 5.74 -0.77 8.26
C ALA A 42 6.75 0.12 7.51
N PRO A 43 6.39 1.37 7.15
CA PRO A 43 7.37 2.31 6.61
C PRO A 43 8.55 2.39 7.57
N LEU A 44 9.78 2.34 7.04
CA LEU A 44 10.98 2.53 7.85
C LEU A 44 10.81 3.82 8.66
N GLY A 45 10.94 3.71 9.99
CA GLY A 45 10.99 4.88 10.85
C GLY A 45 12.18 5.75 10.46
N ARG A 46 12.10 7.07 10.72
CA ARG A 46 13.20 8.00 10.41
C ARG A 46 14.54 7.53 10.98
N GLY A 47 14.54 7.02 12.22
CA GLY A 47 15.76 6.51 12.85
C GLY A 47 16.30 5.21 12.23
N GLU A 48 15.42 4.35 11.71
CA GLU A 48 15.82 3.12 11.00
C GLU A 48 16.42 3.46 9.64
N LEU A 49 15.85 4.44 8.94
CA LEU A 49 16.40 4.97 7.70
C LEU A 49 17.78 5.59 7.92
N ASP A 50 17.94 6.44 8.95
CA ASP A 50 19.24 7.04 9.30
C ASP A 50 20.30 6.00 9.67
N GLN A 51 19.88 4.87 10.25
CA GLN A 51 20.78 3.75 10.57
C GLN A 51 21.17 2.98 9.31
N MET A 52 20.22 2.72 8.40
CA MET A 52 20.49 2.10 7.10
C MET A 52 21.46 2.93 6.26
N MET A 53 21.25 4.24 6.17
CA MET A 53 22.14 5.16 5.44
C MET A 53 23.57 5.18 5.99
N ARG A 54 23.74 4.99 7.31
CA ARG A 54 25.06 4.86 7.93
C ARG A 54 25.70 3.50 7.70
N ALA A 55 24.89 2.44 7.60
CA ALA A 55 25.36 1.06 7.43
C ALA A 55 25.77 0.74 5.98
N TRP A 56 25.18 1.42 5.00
CA TRP A 56 25.51 1.30 3.57
C TRP A 56 25.75 2.70 2.96
N PRO A 57 26.96 3.26 3.11
CA PRO A 57 27.30 4.61 2.66
C PRO A 57 27.62 4.77 1.16
N ASP A 58 27.30 3.80 0.32
CA ASP A 58 27.75 3.65 -1.08
C ASP A 58 26.69 4.02 -2.14
#